data_AF-A0A9N8PWE4-F1
#
_entry.id   AF-A0A9N8PWE4-F1
#
_cell.length_a   1.000
_cell.length_b   1.000
_cell.length_c   1.000
_cell.angle_alpha   90.00
_cell.angle_beta   90.00
_cell.angle_gamma   90.00
#
_symmetry.space_group_name_H-M   'P 1'
#
loop_
_entity.id
_entity.type
_entity.pdbx_description
1 polymer ?
#
loop_
_entity_poly.entity_id
_entity_poly.type
_entity_poly.pdbx_seq_one_letter_code
_entity_poly.pdbx_strand_id
1 'polypeptide(L)'
;MVDGHPWWTALLDRDPLTMLSVPRDVVVRAAPRVSCEKSLGRRRTVPVIYVQGTHYEVGFDVGRTFSSIIKEFLTSFGNLRDFEREYKTDAGRAAYDKTLANMKKRYPYYVKEMQGVADGANVPFHQLFLLQMDDLIGTINDNHIPRNDTGGCSSIGIKNPSHTLLGHTEDAANETLNHFYIMSAHIIPTKEDREHGAVEERFASLCYAGHMPGYTMGFNENGLVFSINTLSPLILKAGNTPRTFITRAMLASKSFSDAENILRDEGLGIGNGFSVNMIWTTSWGHRELYNVEVSPDLKADRSVLNVQKYDKEPLVHCNKYQRTNVTEVTGAIIDSSVARLRVIHSYPTPRGRGDLAQILSDTSDPKYKLFQEQPDDVIKTIAAAEHTPMILPPYMRGPPESPCHAVSRLFEHFGARQITTVFKKSCSSQFMTVASPSCSGLVWSLGSNFDCVPPPPTYSTGIFDVDKRTWSIYINKPNSSEPVAVLPITFSSLDY
;
A
#
# COMPACT_ATOMS: atom_id res chain seq x y z
N MET A 1 -71.02 11.87 -30.35
CA MET A 1 -69.61 11.56 -30.67
C MET A 1 -69.13 10.69 -29.52
N VAL A 2 -69.22 9.35 -29.59
CA VAL A 2 -68.52 8.45 -30.54
C VAL A 2 -67.00 8.65 -30.43
N ASP A 3 -66.14 7.71 -30.00
CA ASP A 3 -66.26 6.56 -29.08
C ASP A 3 -64.82 6.14 -28.61
N GLY A 4 -64.58 5.37 -27.53
CA GLY A 4 -65.52 4.72 -26.62
C GLY A 4 -64.89 3.98 -25.42
N HIS A 5 -65.71 3.10 -24.83
CA HIS A 5 -65.57 2.22 -23.64
C HIS A 5 -64.90 0.84 -23.96
N PRO A 6 -64.86 -0.21 -23.08
CA PRO A 6 -64.61 -0.27 -21.62
C PRO A 6 -63.83 -1.52 -21.06
N TRP A 7 -63.15 -1.37 -19.90
CA TRP A 7 -63.27 -2.16 -18.63
C TRP A 7 -62.94 -3.69 -18.67
N TRP A 8 -62.42 -4.35 -17.61
CA TRP A 8 -63.04 -4.51 -16.27
C TRP A 8 -62.06 -4.77 -15.11
N THR A 9 -62.57 -4.40 -13.93
CA THR A 9 -62.06 -4.64 -12.57
C THR A 9 -62.48 -6.01 -11.99
N ALA A 10 -61.88 -6.30 -10.84
CA ALA A 10 -62.35 -7.17 -9.73
C ALA A 10 -61.94 -8.65 -9.73
N LEU A 11 -61.17 -9.01 -8.70
CA LEU A 11 -61.71 -9.74 -7.54
C LEU A 11 -60.77 -9.64 -6.33
N LEU A 12 -61.34 -9.35 -5.17
CA LEU A 12 -60.72 -9.49 -3.85
C LEU A 12 -61.04 -10.88 -3.27
N ASP A 13 -60.30 -11.22 -2.22
CA ASP A 13 -60.53 -12.31 -1.25
C ASP A 13 -60.43 -13.77 -1.73
N ARG A 14 -59.31 -14.41 -1.34
CA ARG A 14 -59.29 -15.68 -0.59
C ARG A 14 -57.95 -15.91 0.13
N ASP A 15 -58.04 -16.69 1.21
CA ASP A 15 -57.04 -16.87 2.28
C ASP A 15 -55.66 -17.43 1.86
N PRO A 16 -54.61 -17.27 2.70
CA PRO A 16 -53.26 -17.75 2.42
C PRO A 16 -53.04 -19.19 2.89
N LEU A 17 -52.41 -20.03 2.06
CA LEU A 17 -51.55 -21.16 2.46
C LEU A 17 -51.04 -21.96 1.24
N THR A 18 -49.88 -21.58 0.70
CA THR A 18 -48.99 -22.51 -0.02
C THR A 18 -47.56 -22.05 0.13
N MET A 19 -46.85 -22.62 1.11
CA MET A 19 -45.39 -22.56 1.15
C MET A 19 -44.83 -23.38 -0.02
N LEU A 20 -44.30 -22.71 -1.04
CA LEU A 20 -43.33 -23.32 -1.95
C LEU A 20 -41.95 -23.25 -1.28
N SER A 21 -41.56 -24.37 -0.67
CA SER A 21 -40.28 -24.52 0.01
C SER A 21 -39.11 -24.44 -0.98
N VAL A 22 -38.46 -23.28 -1.06
CA VAL A 22 -37.14 -23.16 -1.69
C VAL A 22 -36.12 -23.87 -0.79
N PRO A 23 -35.30 -24.81 -1.30
CA PRO A 23 -34.28 -25.46 -0.49
C PRO A 23 -33.23 -24.44 0.00
N ARG A 24 -33.31 -24.08 1.28
CA ARG A 24 -32.18 -23.48 1.98
C ARG A 24 -31.15 -24.57 2.26
N ASP A 25 -30.23 -24.78 1.33
CA ASP A 25 -28.88 -25.33 1.59
C ASP A 25 -28.06 -25.33 0.29
N VAL A 26 -27.64 -24.13 -0.14
CA VAL A 26 -26.49 -23.97 -1.04
C VAL A 26 -25.51 -23.02 -0.37
N VAL A 27 -24.73 -23.56 0.56
CA VAL A 27 -23.52 -22.90 1.04
C VAL A 27 -22.52 -22.88 -0.13
N VAL A 28 -22.50 -21.78 -0.88
CA VAL A 28 -21.43 -21.51 -1.84
C VAL A 28 -20.15 -21.26 -1.05
N ARG A 29 -19.48 -22.35 -0.67
CA ARG A 29 -18.10 -22.27 -0.18
C ARG A 29 -17.26 -21.72 -1.33
N ALA A 30 -16.80 -20.48 -1.19
CA ALA A 30 -15.77 -19.94 -2.07
C ALA A 30 -14.59 -20.91 -2.04
N ALA A 31 -14.29 -21.53 -3.18
CA ALA A 31 -13.10 -22.36 -3.30
C ALA A 31 -11.88 -21.47 -3.01
N PRO A 32 -10.94 -21.88 -2.13
CA PRO A 32 -9.73 -21.12 -1.93
C PRO A 32 -9.02 -21.01 -3.27
N ARG A 33 -8.76 -19.78 -3.72
CA ARG A 33 -7.96 -19.54 -4.93
C ARG A 33 -6.54 -19.96 -4.62
N VAL A 34 -6.19 -21.19 -4.99
CA VAL A 34 -4.80 -21.62 -5.08
C VAL A 34 -4.18 -20.83 -6.22
N SER A 35 -3.49 -19.73 -5.88
CA SER A 35 -2.50 -19.19 -6.79
C SER A 35 -1.45 -20.27 -7.01
N CYS A 36 -1.20 -20.63 -8.27
CA CYS A 36 -0.11 -21.54 -8.62
C CYS A 36 1.26 -20.84 -8.63
N GLU A 37 1.30 -19.54 -8.38
CA GLU A 37 2.54 -18.80 -8.23
C GLU A 37 3.11 -19.04 -6.84
N LYS A 38 4.39 -19.42 -6.78
CA LYS A 38 5.11 -19.53 -5.51
C LYS A 38 5.15 -18.16 -4.86
N SER A 39 4.79 -18.07 -3.58
CA SER A 39 5.09 -16.88 -2.77
C SER A 39 6.57 -16.52 -2.93
N LEU A 40 6.83 -15.32 -3.44
CA LEU A 40 8.19 -14.83 -3.68
C LEU A 40 8.91 -14.45 -2.37
N GLY A 41 8.21 -14.48 -1.24
CA GLY A 41 8.69 -14.00 0.04
C GLY A 41 9.05 -12.51 0.02
N ARG A 42 9.73 -12.06 1.08
CA ARG A 42 10.26 -10.70 1.19
C ARG A 42 11.56 -10.57 0.38
N ARG A 43 11.53 -9.83 -0.74
CA ARG A 43 12.72 -9.66 -1.60
C ARG A 43 13.69 -8.63 -1.00
N ARG A 44 14.99 -8.94 -0.97
CA ARG A 44 16.06 -8.00 -0.56
C ARG A 44 16.54 -7.11 -1.71
N THR A 45 15.61 -6.47 -2.41
CA THR A 45 15.90 -5.55 -3.52
C THR A 45 14.78 -4.52 -3.64
N VAL A 46 15.12 -3.28 -3.95
CA VAL A 46 14.17 -2.21 -4.28
C VAL A 46 14.53 -1.66 -5.66
N PRO A 47 13.60 -1.64 -6.63
CA PRO A 47 13.84 -1.00 -7.92
C PRO A 47 13.95 0.52 -7.76
N VAL A 48 14.92 1.13 -8.43
CA VAL A 48 15.09 2.59 -8.51
C VAL A 48 15.05 3.02 -9.97
N ILE A 49 14.22 3.99 -10.31
CA ILE A 49 14.15 4.60 -11.65
C ILE A 49 14.54 6.08 -11.60
N TYR A 50 15.23 6.53 -12.64
CA TYR A 50 15.52 7.95 -12.89
C TYR A 50 14.77 8.34 -14.16
N VAL A 51 13.92 9.38 -14.07
CA VAL A 51 13.00 9.78 -15.16
C VAL A 51 13.00 11.29 -15.34
N GLN A 52 12.86 11.73 -16.59
CA GLN A 52 12.81 13.15 -16.96
C GLN A 52 11.85 13.34 -18.13
N GLY A 53 11.06 14.41 -18.08
CA GLY A 53 10.12 14.75 -19.15
C GLY A 53 8.90 15.50 -18.62
N THR A 54 7.88 15.63 -19.45
CA THR A 54 6.55 16.10 -19.02
C THR A 54 5.90 15.13 -18.04
N HIS A 55 4.86 15.58 -17.33
CA HIS A 55 4.06 14.73 -16.44
C HIS A 55 3.61 13.43 -17.14
N TYR A 56 3.12 13.50 -18.37
CA TYR A 56 2.70 12.32 -19.14
C TYR A 56 3.87 11.38 -19.47
N GLU A 57 4.98 11.91 -20.00
CA GLU A 57 6.14 11.09 -20.40
C GLU A 57 6.76 10.36 -19.19
N VAL A 58 6.90 11.07 -18.06
CA VAL A 58 7.39 10.48 -16.81
C VAL A 58 6.43 9.40 -16.30
N GLY A 59 5.12 9.64 -16.36
CA GLY A 59 4.12 8.61 -16.07
C GLY A 59 4.25 7.40 -17.00
N PHE A 60 4.44 7.63 -18.30
CA PHE A 60 4.57 6.59 -19.32
C PHE A 60 5.81 5.71 -19.09
N ASP A 61 6.97 6.30 -18.82
CA ASP A 61 8.20 5.52 -18.58
C ASP A 61 8.14 4.75 -17.24
N VAL A 62 7.52 5.31 -16.19
CA VAL A 62 7.22 4.58 -14.95
C VAL A 62 6.28 3.40 -15.22
N GLY A 63 5.17 3.64 -15.92
CA GLY A 63 4.19 2.61 -16.27
C GLY A 63 4.80 1.50 -17.13
N ARG A 64 5.61 1.86 -18.13
CA ARG A 64 6.28 0.93 -19.04
C ARG A 64 7.34 0.10 -18.31
N THR A 65 8.19 0.73 -17.50
CA THR A 65 9.27 0.06 -16.77
C THR A 65 8.73 -0.90 -15.72
N PHE A 66 7.67 -0.50 -15.00
CA PHE A 66 7.09 -1.30 -13.93
C PHE A 66 5.78 -2.01 -14.32
N SER A 67 5.50 -2.16 -15.62
CA SER A 67 4.25 -2.73 -16.15
C SER A 67 3.88 -4.07 -15.50
N SER A 68 4.86 -4.96 -15.28
CA SER A 68 4.63 -6.24 -14.61
C SER A 68 4.22 -6.06 -13.15
N ILE A 69 4.95 -5.24 -12.38
CA ILE A 69 4.69 -4.98 -10.96
C ILE A 69 3.32 -4.29 -10.80
N ILE A 70 2.99 -3.33 -11.66
CA ILE A 70 1.70 -2.63 -11.66
C ILE A 70 0.56 -3.62 -11.97
N LYS A 71 0.70 -4.48 -12.98
CA LYS A 71 -0.31 -5.50 -13.31
C LYS A 71 -0.49 -6.54 -12.21
N GLU A 72 0.60 -7.02 -11.62
CA GLU A 72 0.58 -8.00 -10.54
C GLU A 72 -0.09 -7.43 -9.28
N PHE A 73 0.24 -6.19 -8.91
CA PHE A 73 -0.43 -5.46 -7.84
C PHE A 73 -1.92 -5.23 -8.12
N LEU A 74 -2.27 -4.68 -9.29
CA LEU A 74 -3.67 -4.49 -9.69
C LEU A 74 -4.45 -5.80 -9.80
N THR A 75 -3.78 -6.95 -9.98
CA THR A 75 -4.43 -8.27 -10.03
C THR A 75 -4.67 -8.82 -8.63
N SER A 76 -3.67 -8.71 -7.74
CA SER A 76 -3.65 -9.30 -6.41
C SER A 76 -4.33 -8.47 -5.32
N PHE A 77 -4.23 -7.13 -5.36
CA PHE A 77 -4.68 -6.24 -4.30
C PHE A 77 -6.19 -6.33 -4.04
N GLY A 78 -6.56 -6.88 -2.88
CA GLY A 78 -7.96 -7.16 -2.52
C GLY A 78 -8.87 -5.93 -2.56
N ASN A 79 -8.44 -4.82 -1.94
CA ASN A 79 -9.26 -3.61 -1.80
C ASN A 79 -9.68 -3.02 -3.15
N LEU A 80 -8.89 -3.18 -4.22
CA LEU A 80 -9.30 -2.72 -5.55
C LEU A 80 -10.57 -3.43 -6.04
N ARG A 81 -10.82 -4.68 -5.65
CA ARG A 81 -12.06 -5.40 -5.98
C ARG A 81 -13.27 -4.85 -5.25
N ASP A 82 -13.07 -4.36 -4.04
CA ASP A 82 -14.10 -3.65 -3.28
C ASP A 82 -14.36 -2.27 -3.92
N PHE A 83 -13.31 -1.53 -4.25
CA PHE A 83 -13.42 -0.25 -4.96
C PHE A 83 -14.11 -0.40 -6.32
N GLU A 84 -13.79 -1.45 -7.10
CA GLU A 84 -14.47 -1.80 -8.36
C GLU A 84 -15.92 -2.25 -8.19
N ARG A 85 -16.31 -2.75 -7.00
CA ARG A 85 -17.70 -3.07 -6.67
C ARG A 85 -18.48 -1.79 -6.38
N GLU A 86 -17.96 -0.93 -5.51
CA GLU A 86 -18.57 0.36 -5.20
C GLU A 86 -18.70 1.24 -6.46
N TYR A 87 -17.67 1.29 -7.31
CA TYR A 87 -17.65 1.99 -8.61
C TYR A 87 -18.75 1.55 -9.61
N LYS A 88 -19.30 0.34 -9.46
CA LYS A 88 -20.40 -0.17 -10.31
C LYS A 88 -21.79 0.24 -9.81
N THR A 89 -21.89 0.80 -8.60
CA THR A 89 -23.12 1.42 -8.09
C THR A 89 -23.28 2.84 -8.63
N ASP A 90 -24.51 3.32 -8.76
CA ASP A 90 -24.78 4.69 -9.23
C ASP A 90 -24.13 5.75 -8.33
N ALA A 91 -24.19 5.54 -7.01
CA ALA A 91 -23.58 6.43 -6.03
C ALA A 91 -22.04 6.44 -6.14
N GLY A 92 -21.41 5.26 -6.20
CA GLY A 92 -19.95 5.14 -6.36
C GLY A 92 -19.46 5.69 -7.70
N ARG A 93 -20.23 5.50 -8.78
CA ARG A 93 -19.98 6.14 -10.07
C ARG A 93 -20.04 7.67 -9.97
N ALA A 94 -21.10 8.22 -9.39
CA ALA A 94 -21.24 9.67 -9.20
C ALA A 94 -20.08 10.24 -8.35
N ALA A 95 -19.64 9.53 -7.31
CA ALA A 95 -18.48 9.89 -6.50
C ALA A 95 -17.18 9.89 -7.31
N TYR A 96 -16.91 8.84 -8.10
CA TYR A 96 -15.75 8.76 -8.98
C TYR A 96 -15.76 9.89 -10.02
N ASP A 97 -16.87 10.07 -10.75
CA ASP A 97 -16.95 11.02 -11.86
C ASP A 97 -16.84 12.47 -11.35
N LYS A 98 -17.42 12.79 -10.18
CA LYS A 98 -17.23 14.08 -9.49
C LYS A 98 -15.79 14.29 -9.04
N THR A 99 -15.15 13.29 -8.44
CA THR A 99 -13.75 13.40 -7.99
C THR A 99 -12.82 13.62 -9.20
N LEU A 100 -12.99 12.84 -10.27
CA LEU A 100 -12.20 12.97 -11.50
C LEU A 100 -12.42 14.32 -12.19
N ALA A 101 -13.64 14.83 -12.24
CA ALA A 101 -13.93 16.16 -12.78
C ALA A 101 -13.21 17.27 -11.99
N ASN A 102 -13.24 17.20 -10.66
CA ASN A 102 -12.53 18.14 -9.81
C ASN A 102 -10.99 18.03 -9.95
N MET A 103 -10.44 16.82 -10.07
CA MET A 103 -9.00 16.62 -10.29
C MET A 103 -8.56 17.09 -11.68
N LYS A 104 -9.36 16.89 -12.73
CA LYS A 104 -9.11 17.47 -14.06
C LYS A 104 -9.14 19.00 -14.05
N LYS A 105 -9.90 19.62 -13.14
CA LYS A 105 -9.97 21.08 -12.99
C LYS A 105 -8.81 21.67 -12.17
N ARG A 106 -8.42 21.03 -11.06
CA ARG A 106 -7.38 21.53 -10.14
C ARG A 106 -5.97 21.07 -10.51
N TYR A 107 -5.81 19.84 -10.99
CA TYR A 107 -4.53 19.18 -11.27
C TYR A 107 -4.54 18.42 -12.61
N PRO A 108 -4.86 19.08 -13.75
CA PRO A 108 -4.95 18.40 -15.05
C PRO A 108 -3.66 17.65 -15.42
N TYR A 109 -2.51 18.19 -15.06
CA TYR A 109 -1.19 17.60 -15.32
C TYR A 109 -0.91 16.34 -14.47
N TYR A 110 -1.38 16.24 -13.22
CA TYR A 110 -1.29 14.97 -12.46
C TYR A 110 -2.28 13.92 -12.99
N VAL A 111 -3.42 14.32 -13.57
CA VAL A 111 -4.28 13.40 -14.33
C VAL A 111 -3.56 12.91 -15.61
N LYS A 112 -2.79 13.77 -16.30
CA LYS A 112 -1.92 13.36 -17.42
C LYS A 112 -0.79 12.41 -16.96
N GLU A 113 -0.17 12.64 -15.79
CA GLU A 113 0.84 11.74 -15.19
C GLU A 113 0.26 10.33 -15.01
N MET A 114 -0.93 10.23 -14.40
CA MET A 114 -1.63 8.96 -14.20
C MET A 114 -2.08 8.30 -15.52
N GLN A 115 -2.47 9.07 -16.53
CA GLN A 115 -2.76 8.55 -17.87
C GLN A 115 -1.50 7.97 -18.53
N GLY A 116 -0.35 8.62 -18.36
CA GLY A 116 0.95 8.07 -18.77
C GLY A 116 1.19 6.70 -18.12
N VAL A 117 1.03 6.59 -16.79
CA VAL A 117 1.18 5.30 -16.08
C VAL A 117 0.23 4.25 -16.63
N ALA A 118 -1.03 4.60 -16.90
CA ALA A 118 -2.02 3.68 -17.48
C ALA A 118 -1.60 3.17 -18.87
N ASP A 119 -1.18 4.08 -19.76
CA ASP A 119 -0.80 3.77 -21.14
C ASP A 119 0.49 2.96 -21.19
N GLY A 120 1.53 3.39 -20.46
CA GLY A 120 2.83 2.72 -20.38
C GLY A 120 2.72 1.34 -19.75
N ALA A 121 1.94 1.20 -18.68
CA ALA A 121 1.68 -0.11 -18.08
C ALA A 121 0.72 -0.97 -18.90
N ASN A 122 -0.03 -0.40 -19.86
CA ASN A 122 -1.16 -1.01 -20.55
C ASN A 122 -2.18 -1.60 -19.56
N VAL A 123 -2.77 -0.72 -18.74
CA VAL A 123 -3.82 -1.02 -17.74
C VAL A 123 -4.95 0.02 -17.82
N PRO A 124 -6.19 -0.30 -17.41
CA PRO A 124 -7.29 0.65 -17.44
C PRO A 124 -7.07 1.84 -16.49
N PHE A 125 -7.11 3.08 -17.02
CA PHE A 125 -6.98 4.32 -16.24
C PHE A 125 -7.89 4.34 -14.99
N HIS A 126 -9.12 3.86 -15.10
CA HIS A 126 -10.07 3.90 -13.99
C HIS A 126 -9.63 3.06 -12.79
N GLN A 127 -8.87 1.98 -12.99
CA GLN A 127 -8.31 1.21 -11.87
C GLN A 127 -7.23 2.01 -11.12
N LEU A 128 -6.37 2.73 -11.85
CA LEU A 128 -5.37 3.63 -11.23
C LEU A 128 -6.03 4.81 -10.50
N PHE A 129 -7.11 5.37 -11.05
CA PHE A 129 -7.84 6.44 -10.38
C PHE A 129 -8.60 5.94 -9.13
N LEU A 130 -9.14 4.72 -9.16
CA LEU A 130 -9.71 4.07 -7.97
C LEU A 130 -8.66 3.88 -6.86
N LEU A 131 -7.43 3.47 -7.21
CA LEU A 131 -6.32 3.46 -6.24
C LEU A 131 -6.04 4.86 -5.66
N GLN A 132 -6.13 5.93 -6.46
CA GLN A 132 -5.88 7.28 -5.96
C GLN A 132 -7.01 7.80 -5.06
N MET A 133 -8.26 7.37 -5.30
CA MET A 133 -9.39 7.65 -4.41
C MET A 133 -9.26 6.91 -3.08
N ASP A 134 -8.71 5.69 -3.09
CA ASP A 134 -8.44 4.90 -1.88
C ASP A 134 -9.72 4.74 -1.04
N ASP A 135 -9.69 5.02 0.27
CA ASP A 135 -10.87 4.90 1.14
C ASP A 135 -12.08 5.76 0.72
N LEU A 136 -11.92 6.79 -0.12
CA LEU A 136 -13.02 7.64 -0.58
C LEU A 136 -14.07 6.90 -1.39
N ILE A 137 -13.69 5.87 -2.16
CA ILE A 137 -14.65 5.07 -2.93
C ILE A 137 -15.22 3.91 -2.11
N GLY A 138 -14.47 3.40 -1.13
CA GLY A 138 -14.90 2.29 -0.26
C GLY A 138 -16.07 2.63 0.69
N THR A 139 -16.37 3.91 0.90
CA THR A 139 -17.34 4.39 1.90
C THR A 139 -18.61 5.03 1.31
N ILE A 140 -18.84 4.89 0.00
CA ILE A 140 -19.94 5.61 -0.66
C ILE A 140 -21.33 5.04 -0.34
N ASN A 141 -21.42 3.72 -0.22
CA ASN A 141 -22.62 3.05 0.27
C ASN A 141 -22.38 2.64 1.72
N ASP A 142 -23.30 2.97 2.63
CA ASP A 142 -23.16 2.88 4.12
C ASP A 142 -22.87 1.47 4.70
N ASN A 143 -22.71 0.46 3.83
CA ASN A 143 -22.57 -0.96 4.16
C ASN A 143 -21.31 -1.34 4.97
N HIS A 144 -20.42 -0.40 5.25
CA HIS A 144 -19.11 -0.64 5.88
C HIS A 144 -18.83 0.30 7.07
N ILE A 145 -19.84 0.68 7.86
CA ILE A 145 -19.65 1.39 9.14
C ILE A 145 -19.83 0.40 10.32
N PRO A 146 -18.87 0.30 11.28
CA PRO A 146 -17.60 1.03 11.34
C PRO A 146 -16.62 0.55 10.25
N ARG A 147 -15.87 1.49 9.67
CA ARG A 147 -14.86 1.18 8.64
C ARG A 147 -13.75 0.36 9.26
N ASN A 148 -13.47 -0.81 8.71
CA ASN A 148 -12.36 -1.66 9.15
C ASN A 148 -11.03 -1.20 8.53
N ASP A 149 -10.67 0.05 8.80
CA ASP A 149 -9.44 0.65 8.29
C ASP A 149 -8.22 -0.06 8.91
N THR A 150 -7.23 -0.38 8.07
CA THR A 150 -5.98 -1.05 8.47
C THR A 150 -4.77 -0.24 8.02
N GLY A 151 -3.75 -0.16 8.87
CA GLY A 151 -2.47 0.53 8.60
C GLY A 151 -1.59 0.52 9.84
N GLY A 152 -0.29 0.75 9.68
CA GLY A 152 0.70 0.65 10.77
C GLY A 152 1.84 1.66 10.76
N CYS A 153 1.86 2.61 9.82
CA CYS A 153 2.96 3.54 9.63
C CYS A 153 3.36 4.29 10.91
N SER A 154 4.64 4.32 11.25
CA SER A 154 5.18 4.97 12.46
C SER A 154 6.33 5.91 12.11
N SER A 155 6.29 7.16 12.58
CA SER A 155 7.21 8.21 12.18
C SER A 155 7.86 8.87 13.39
N ILE A 156 9.19 9.02 13.37
CA ILE A 156 9.97 9.64 14.43
C ILE A 156 10.96 10.64 13.82
N GLY A 157 10.89 11.90 14.22
CA GLY A 157 11.79 12.97 13.78
C GLY A 157 12.64 13.50 14.93
N ILE A 158 13.92 13.77 14.66
CA ILE A 158 14.89 14.27 15.64
C ILE A 158 15.57 15.50 15.05
N LYS A 159 15.61 16.60 15.81
CA LYS A 159 16.41 17.80 15.50
C LYS A 159 17.20 18.17 16.75
N ASN A 160 18.52 18.08 16.69
CA ASN A 160 19.46 18.53 17.72
C ASN A 160 20.77 19.03 17.06
N PRO A 161 21.74 19.59 17.81
CA PRO A 161 22.95 20.20 17.22
C PRO A 161 23.85 19.27 16.39
N SER A 162 23.67 17.94 16.46
CA SER A 162 24.48 16.96 15.72
C SER A 162 23.66 16.12 14.73
N HIS A 163 22.33 16.13 14.83
CA HIS A 163 21.46 15.22 14.10
C HIS A 163 20.12 15.87 13.73
N THR A 164 19.82 15.87 12.43
CA THR A 164 18.51 16.17 11.83
C THR A 164 18.06 14.95 11.03
N LEU A 165 17.19 14.15 11.63
CA LEU A 165 16.79 12.82 11.14
C LEU A 165 15.27 12.71 11.05
N LEU A 166 14.78 12.00 10.04
CA LEU A 166 13.38 11.53 9.98
C LEU A 166 13.40 10.04 9.64
N GLY A 167 12.89 9.22 10.56
CA GLY A 167 12.72 7.79 10.37
C GLY A 167 11.25 7.42 10.33
N HIS A 168 10.89 6.45 9.49
CA HIS A 168 9.50 6.13 9.20
C HIS A 168 9.36 4.65 8.78
N THR A 169 8.59 3.86 9.54
CA THR A 169 8.11 2.54 9.09
C THR A 169 6.85 2.74 8.25
N GLU A 170 6.76 1.97 7.17
CA GLU A 170 5.60 1.99 6.28
C GLU A 170 5.03 0.57 6.18
N ASP A 171 3.80 0.44 6.69
CA ASP A 171 3.10 -0.81 6.95
C ASP A 171 1.80 -0.83 6.14
N ALA A 172 1.69 -1.78 5.22
CA ALA A 172 0.61 -1.85 4.23
C ALA A 172 0.09 -3.28 4.08
N ALA A 173 -0.91 -3.48 3.21
CA ALA A 173 -1.44 -4.80 2.89
C ALA A 173 -0.33 -5.79 2.45
N ASN A 174 -0.56 -7.09 2.65
CA ASN A 174 0.41 -8.14 2.30
C ASN A 174 0.77 -8.09 0.80
N GLU A 175 -0.22 -7.80 -0.04
CA GLU A 175 -0.12 -7.67 -1.48
C GLU A 175 0.75 -6.48 -1.90
N THR A 176 1.00 -5.51 -1.01
CA THR A 176 1.90 -4.39 -1.26
C THR A 176 3.39 -4.79 -1.10
N LEU A 177 3.67 -5.92 -0.45
CA LEU A 177 5.02 -6.46 -0.34
C LEU A 177 5.59 -6.76 -1.73
N ASN A 178 6.80 -6.26 -2.00
CA ASN A 178 7.47 -6.28 -3.31
C ASN A 178 6.81 -5.43 -4.43
N HIS A 179 5.62 -4.86 -4.21
CA HIS A 179 4.90 -4.01 -5.17
C HIS A 179 5.14 -2.51 -4.93
N PHE A 180 6.42 -2.15 -4.76
CA PHE A 180 6.87 -0.78 -4.61
C PHE A 180 8.19 -0.55 -5.35
N TYR A 181 8.45 0.71 -5.68
CA TYR A 181 9.70 1.18 -6.28
C TYR A 181 10.03 2.58 -5.76
N ILE A 182 11.25 3.05 -6.05
CA ILE A 182 11.64 4.42 -5.81
C ILE A 182 11.83 5.11 -7.16
N MET A 183 11.29 6.31 -7.31
CA MET A 183 11.54 7.15 -8.48
C MET A 183 12.24 8.44 -8.08
N SER A 184 13.22 8.82 -8.88
CA SER A 184 13.84 10.15 -8.89
C SER A 184 13.40 10.83 -10.20
N ALA A 185 12.60 11.87 -10.10
CA ALA A 185 11.97 12.52 -11.25
C ALA A 185 12.45 13.96 -11.43
N HIS A 186 12.66 14.37 -12.68
CA HIS A 186 12.73 15.77 -13.10
C HIS A 186 11.58 16.06 -14.06
N ILE A 187 10.52 16.68 -13.54
CA ILE A 187 9.36 17.08 -14.32
C ILE A 187 9.65 18.41 -15.01
N ILE A 188 9.51 18.44 -16.33
CA ILE A 188 9.57 19.62 -17.19
C ILE A 188 8.18 19.79 -17.81
N PRO A 189 7.27 20.59 -17.21
CA PRO A 189 5.90 20.67 -17.70
C PRO A 189 5.81 21.35 -19.06
N THR A 190 4.82 20.93 -19.85
CA THR A 190 4.50 21.57 -21.14
C THR A 190 4.08 23.03 -20.93
N LYS A 191 4.03 23.81 -22.01
CA LYS A 191 3.50 25.19 -21.96
C LYS A 191 2.05 25.22 -21.44
N GLU A 192 1.22 24.30 -21.91
CA GLU A 192 -0.19 24.16 -21.48
C GLU A 192 -0.28 23.86 -19.98
N ASP A 193 0.52 22.90 -19.48
CA ASP A 193 0.50 22.55 -18.06
C ASP A 193 0.96 23.72 -17.17
N ARG A 194 1.93 24.53 -17.63
CA ARG A 194 2.36 25.76 -16.95
C ARG A 194 1.26 26.83 -16.93
N GLU A 195 0.47 26.96 -17.99
CA GLU A 195 -0.71 27.83 -18.02
C GLU A 195 -1.79 27.36 -17.01
N HIS A 196 -1.81 26.07 -16.67
CA HIS A 196 -2.61 25.49 -15.58
C HIS A 196 -1.91 25.45 -14.21
N GLY A 197 -0.76 26.12 -14.05
CA GLY A 197 -0.06 26.27 -12.77
C GLY A 197 0.98 25.18 -12.44
N ALA A 198 1.28 24.27 -13.36
CA ALA A 198 2.40 23.34 -13.17
C ALA A 198 3.74 24.08 -13.14
N VAL A 199 4.65 23.61 -12.27
CA VAL A 199 6.02 24.13 -12.13
C VAL A 199 7.03 23.07 -12.52
N GLU A 200 8.28 23.47 -12.76
CA GLU A 200 9.37 22.48 -12.86
C GLU A 200 9.61 21.87 -11.48
N GLU A 201 9.75 20.53 -11.42
CA GLU A 201 9.85 19.78 -10.17
C GLU A 201 11.04 18.81 -10.24
N ARG A 202 11.95 18.82 -9.26
CA ARG A 202 12.86 17.70 -8.99
C ARG A 202 12.60 17.10 -7.62
N PHE A 203 12.37 15.79 -7.60
CA PHE A 203 12.08 15.07 -6.36
C PHE A 203 12.47 13.60 -6.43
N ALA A 204 12.54 12.95 -5.27
CA ALA A 204 12.53 11.49 -5.17
C ALA A 204 11.47 11.02 -4.17
N SER A 205 10.80 9.91 -4.47
CA SER A 205 9.76 9.34 -3.60
C SER A 205 9.66 7.82 -3.72
N LEU A 206 9.29 7.17 -2.62
CA LEU A 206 8.91 5.76 -2.60
C LEU A 206 7.44 5.65 -3.01
N CYS A 207 7.18 4.82 -4.00
CA CYS A 207 5.88 4.71 -4.65
C CYS A 207 5.37 3.28 -4.54
N TYR A 208 4.12 3.12 -4.12
CA TYR A 208 3.36 1.91 -4.38
C TYR A 208 3.11 1.76 -5.87
N ALA A 209 3.05 0.52 -6.34
CA ALA A 209 2.74 0.24 -7.74
C ALA A 209 1.38 0.87 -8.13
N GLY A 210 1.39 1.64 -9.24
CA GLY A 210 0.20 2.32 -9.75
C GLY A 210 -0.28 3.54 -8.95
N HIS A 211 0.41 3.91 -7.86
CA HIS A 211 0.13 5.14 -7.12
C HIS A 211 1.01 6.30 -7.59
N MET A 212 0.50 7.52 -7.47
CA MET A 212 1.30 8.72 -7.73
C MET A 212 2.40 8.89 -6.66
N PRO A 213 3.57 9.46 -7.02
CA PRO A 213 4.63 9.72 -6.06
C PRO A 213 4.19 10.68 -4.97
N GLY A 214 4.82 10.55 -3.81
CA GLY A 214 4.61 11.39 -2.63
C GLY A 214 3.70 10.78 -1.57
N TYR A 215 2.95 9.71 -1.85
CA TYR A 215 2.00 9.18 -0.86
C TYR A 215 2.65 8.53 0.38
N THR A 216 3.89 8.04 0.31
CA THR A 216 4.58 7.42 1.46
C THR A 216 5.61 8.36 2.10
N MET A 217 6.72 8.59 1.42
CA MET A 217 7.87 9.37 1.87
C MET A 217 8.70 9.84 0.68
N GLY A 218 9.52 10.87 0.88
CA GLY A 218 10.38 11.40 -0.17
C GLY A 218 11.08 12.70 0.20
N PHE A 219 11.68 13.33 -0.80
CA PHE A 219 12.29 14.65 -0.70
C PHE A 219 12.17 15.40 -2.03
N ASN A 220 12.31 16.73 -2.00
CA ASN A 220 12.39 17.56 -3.21
C ASN A 220 13.63 18.45 -3.21
N GLU A 221 13.91 19.11 -4.34
CA GLU A 221 15.07 19.99 -4.49
C GLU A 221 15.07 21.24 -3.59
N ASN A 222 13.91 21.63 -3.06
CA ASN A 222 13.71 22.85 -2.28
C ASN A 222 13.90 22.67 -0.77
N GLY A 223 14.53 21.56 -0.35
CA GLY A 223 14.85 21.32 1.06
C GLY A 223 13.76 20.58 1.86
N LEU A 224 12.65 20.16 1.23
CA LEU A 224 11.67 19.29 1.87
C LEU A 224 12.18 17.86 1.93
N VAL A 225 12.12 17.26 3.12
CA VAL A 225 12.18 15.81 3.38
C VAL A 225 10.94 15.44 4.17
N PHE A 226 10.22 14.38 3.81
CA PHE A 226 8.96 14.06 4.48
C PHE A 226 8.58 12.57 4.51
N SER A 227 7.62 12.27 5.39
CA SER A 227 6.86 11.01 5.46
C SER A 227 5.39 11.28 5.78
N ILE A 228 4.52 10.35 5.42
CA ILE A 228 3.07 10.41 5.57
C ILE A 228 2.61 9.32 6.56
N ASN A 229 1.63 9.63 7.41
CA ASN A 229 0.87 8.61 8.13
C ASN A 229 -0.60 8.76 7.73
N THR A 230 -1.21 7.71 7.17
CA THR A 230 -2.65 7.70 6.89
C THR A 230 -3.44 7.84 8.19
N LEU A 231 -4.44 8.74 8.21
CA LEU A 231 -5.33 8.98 9.34
C LEU A 231 -6.78 8.75 8.90
N SER A 232 -7.61 8.27 9.83
CA SER A 232 -8.94 7.76 9.53
C SER A 232 -10.05 8.57 10.23
N PRO A 233 -10.39 9.77 9.72
CA PRO A 233 -11.59 10.48 10.15
C PRO A 233 -12.83 9.63 9.83
N LEU A 234 -13.86 9.72 10.67
CA LEU A 234 -15.08 8.92 10.53
C LEU A 234 -15.87 9.29 9.27
N ILE A 235 -15.89 10.58 8.93
CA ILE A 235 -16.62 11.13 7.79
C ILE A 235 -15.61 11.57 6.72
N LEU A 236 -15.73 11.01 5.52
CA LEU A 236 -14.98 11.41 4.33
C LEU A 236 -15.82 12.33 3.43
N LYS A 237 -15.17 13.14 2.59
CA LYS A 237 -15.83 13.96 1.57
C LYS A 237 -15.57 13.39 0.17
N ALA A 238 -16.47 12.54 -0.33
CA ALA A 238 -16.37 12.06 -1.71
C ALA A 238 -16.56 13.20 -2.74
N GLY A 239 -15.74 13.22 -3.78
CA GLY A 239 -15.66 14.33 -4.73
C GLY A 239 -14.65 15.42 -4.37
N ASN A 240 -14.12 15.43 -3.14
CA ASN A 240 -13.02 16.31 -2.73
C ASN A 240 -11.65 15.74 -3.16
N THR A 241 -10.58 16.51 -2.97
CA THR A 241 -9.22 16.12 -3.37
C THR A 241 -8.76 14.88 -2.59
N PRO A 242 -8.35 13.77 -3.24
CA PRO A 242 -7.77 12.63 -2.52
C PRO A 242 -6.38 12.96 -1.97
N ARG A 243 -6.00 12.37 -0.82
CA ARG A 243 -4.67 12.55 -0.20
C ARG A 243 -3.51 12.37 -1.18
N THR A 244 -3.60 11.39 -2.08
CA THR A 244 -2.60 11.11 -3.12
C THR A 244 -2.30 12.33 -4.02
N PHE A 245 -3.30 13.14 -4.37
CA PHE A 245 -3.11 14.38 -5.13
C PHE A 245 -2.45 15.49 -4.29
N ILE A 246 -2.86 15.64 -3.03
CA ILE A 246 -2.24 16.62 -2.10
C ILE A 246 -0.77 16.26 -1.85
N THR A 247 -0.47 15.00 -1.56
CA THR A 247 0.90 14.54 -1.32
C THR A 247 1.76 14.55 -2.59
N ARG A 248 1.15 14.36 -3.77
CA ARG A 248 1.83 14.57 -5.06
C ARG A 248 2.20 16.04 -5.27
N ALA A 249 1.27 16.96 -4.98
CA ALA A 249 1.49 18.40 -5.06
C ALA A 249 2.56 18.90 -4.06
N MET A 250 2.64 18.30 -2.87
CA MET A 250 3.65 18.61 -1.86
C MET A 250 5.10 18.47 -2.37
N LEU A 251 5.36 17.56 -3.33
CA LEU A 251 6.68 17.41 -3.95
C LEU A 251 7.12 18.66 -4.74
N ALA A 252 6.19 19.50 -5.17
CA ALA A 252 6.47 20.77 -5.84
C ALA A 252 6.63 21.98 -4.88
N SER A 253 6.41 21.80 -3.57
CA SER A 253 6.46 22.90 -2.58
C SER A 253 7.89 23.48 -2.45
N LYS A 254 7.99 24.81 -2.31
CA LYS A 254 9.27 25.53 -2.23
C LYS A 254 9.61 26.04 -0.83
N SER A 255 8.63 26.02 0.06
CA SER A 255 8.74 26.44 1.45
C SER A 255 7.65 25.79 2.30
N PHE A 256 7.80 25.84 3.62
CA PHE A 256 6.73 25.44 4.55
C PHE A 256 5.41 26.19 4.28
N SER A 257 5.47 27.47 3.88
CA SER A 257 4.27 28.25 3.55
C SER A 257 3.55 27.73 2.31
N ASP A 258 4.30 27.34 1.27
CA ASP A 258 3.72 26.74 0.06
C ASP A 258 3.10 25.38 0.36
N ALA A 259 3.78 24.58 1.19
CA ALA A 259 3.23 23.33 1.71
C ALA A 259 1.92 23.56 2.48
N GLU A 260 1.87 24.51 3.42
CA GLU A 260 0.62 24.79 4.15
C GLU A 260 -0.53 25.17 3.21
N ASN A 261 -0.26 25.99 2.18
CA ASN A 261 -1.25 26.35 1.16
C ASN A 261 -1.73 25.13 0.34
N ILE A 262 -0.82 24.22 -0.03
CA ILE A 262 -1.14 22.96 -0.72
C ILE A 262 -2.01 22.06 0.17
N LEU A 263 -1.62 21.86 1.44
CA LEU A 263 -2.34 21.03 2.41
C LEU A 263 -3.74 21.61 2.69
N ARG A 264 -3.88 22.93 2.72
CA ARG A 264 -5.14 23.65 2.94
C ARG A 264 -6.13 23.46 1.78
N ASP A 265 -5.64 23.32 0.55
CA ASP A 265 -6.44 23.08 -0.66
C ASP A 265 -7.68 23.98 -0.79
N GLU A 266 -7.49 25.30 -0.61
CA GLU A 266 -8.59 26.27 -0.53
C GLU A 266 -9.48 26.24 -1.82
N GLY A 267 -10.79 26.27 -1.61
CA GLY A 267 -11.80 26.14 -2.67
C GLY A 267 -12.17 24.70 -3.05
N LEU A 268 -11.66 23.68 -2.34
CA LEU A 268 -12.24 22.32 -2.35
C LEU A 268 -12.02 21.61 -1.00
N GLY A 269 -10.76 21.51 -0.58
CA GLY A 269 -10.34 20.77 0.61
C GLY A 269 -10.17 19.27 0.37
N ILE A 270 -9.44 18.62 1.26
CA ILE A 270 -9.21 17.17 1.17
C ILE A 270 -10.47 16.33 1.42
N GLY A 271 -10.53 15.15 0.79
CA GLY A 271 -11.58 14.15 1.00
C GLY A 271 -11.35 13.24 2.21
N ASN A 272 -10.09 12.90 2.50
CA ASN A 272 -9.69 11.92 3.51
C ASN A 272 -8.52 12.41 4.39
N GLY A 273 -8.18 11.65 5.44
CA GLY A 273 -7.23 12.08 6.47
C GLY A 273 -5.79 11.61 6.25
N PHE A 274 -4.83 12.41 6.73
CA PHE A 274 -3.42 12.02 6.90
C PHE A 274 -2.69 13.01 7.82
N SER A 275 -1.50 12.64 8.28
CA SER A 275 -0.51 13.61 8.76
C SER A 275 0.73 13.57 7.88
N VAL A 276 1.40 14.71 7.75
CA VAL A 276 2.70 14.82 7.09
C VAL A 276 3.77 15.29 8.08
N ASN A 277 4.86 14.52 8.17
CA ASN A 277 6.03 14.83 8.97
C ASN A 277 7.09 15.41 8.04
N MET A 278 7.60 16.60 8.33
CA MET A 278 8.48 17.35 7.43
C MET A 278 9.75 17.81 8.15
N ILE A 279 10.89 17.63 7.49
CA ILE A 279 12.06 18.47 7.70
C ILE A 279 12.13 19.46 6.55
N TRP A 280 12.24 20.74 6.89
CA TRP A 280 12.52 21.82 5.95
C TRP A 280 13.94 22.32 6.14
N THR A 281 14.74 22.30 5.08
CA THR A 281 16.08 22.90 5.03
C THR A 281 16.03 24.19 4.22
N THR A 282 16.63 25.27 4.71
CA THR A 282 16.76 26.54 3.96
C THR A 282 18.12 26.65 3.27
N SER A 283 18.27 27.59 2.34
CA SER A 283 19.55 27.89 1.67
C SER A 283 20.68 28.27 2.65
N TRP A 284 20.33 28.83 3.81
CA TRP A 284 21.27 29.13 4.89
C TRP A 284 21.62 27.91 5.77
N GLY A 285 21.18 26.71 5.38
CA GLY A 285 21.38 25.47 6.15
C GLY A 285 20.54 25.36 7.42
N HIS A 286 19.67 26.33 7.72
CA HIS A 286 18.76 26.22 8.86
C HIS A 286 17.75 25.11 8.61
N ARG A 287 17.45 24.32 9.65
CA ARG A 287 16.52 23.20 9.56
C ARG A 287 15.41 23.27 10.58
N GLU A 288 14.21 22.89 10.16
CA GLU A 288 13.01 22.92 10.98
C GLU A 288 12.24 21.60 10.83
N LEU A 289 11.71 21.10 11.94
CA LEU A 289 10.96 19.85 12.02
C LEU A 289 9.50 20.18 12.34
N TYR A 290 8.58 19.67 11.52
CA TYR A 290 7.15 19.93 11.62
C TYR A 290 6.33 18.64 11.49
N ASN A 291 5.18 18.58 12.15
CA ASN A 291 4.08 17.71 11.77
C ASN A 291 2.87 18.58 11.42
N VAL A 292 2.15 18.23 10.36
CA VAL A 292 0.83 18.81 10.07
C VAL A 292 -0.18 17.67 9.98
N GLU A 293 -1.15 17.68 10.88
CA GLU A 293 -2.34 16.83 10.76
C GLU A 293 -3.35 17.51 9.84
N VAL A 294 -3.88 16.75 8.88
CA VAL A 294 -4.80 17.23 7.84
C VAL A 294 -6.08 16.42 7.89
N SER A 295 -7.22 17.10 7.86
CA SER A 295 -8.54 16.46 7.82
C SER A 295 -9.53 17.21 6.95
N PRO A 296 -10.61 16.55 6.47
CA PRO A 296 -11.70 17.23 5.77
C PRO A 296 -12.38 18.28 6.66
N ASP A 297 -12.57 19.50 6.16
CA ASP A 297 -13.48 20.46 6.82
C ASP A 297 -14.92 20.13 6.39
N LEU A 298 -15.76 19.72 7.35
CA LEU A 298 -17.18 19.43 7.10
C LEU A 298 -18.04 20.71 6.98
N LYS A 299 -17.45 21.89 7.18
CA LYS A 299 -18.14 23.20 7.20
C LYS A 299 -17.61 24.20 6.16
N ALA A 300 -16.54 23.87 5.45
CA ALA A 300 -15.92 24.72 4.43
C ALA A 300 -15.31 23.92 3.28
N ASP A 301 -15.04 24.61 2.17
CA ASP A 301 -14.36 24.05 0.99
C ASP A 301 -12.84 24.21 1.12
N ARG A 302 -12.26 23.62 2.17
CA ARG A 302 -10.82 23.56 2.45
C ARG A 302 -10.51 22.41 3.41
N SER A 303 -9.24 22.15 3.66
CA SER A 303 -8.78 21.21 4.70
C SER A 303 -8.64 21.93 6.05
N VAL A 304 -8.92 21.22 7.14
CA VAL A 304 -8.49 21.63 8.49
C VAL A 304 -7.04 21.20 8.68
N LEU A 305 -6.20 22.12 9.15
CA LEU A 305 -4.78 21.88 9.44
C LEU A 305 -4.48 22.10 10.92
N ASN A 306 -3.71 21.20 11.52
CA ASN A 306 -3.06 21.41 12.83
C ASN A 306 -1.54 21.30 12.68
N VAL A 307 -0.88 22.46 12.62
CA VAL A 307 0.57 22.61 12.49
C VAL A 307 1.24 22.53 13.86
N GLN A 308 2.22 21.64 14.02
CA GLN A 308 3.11 21.58 15.18
C GLN A 308 4.56 21.67 14.73
N LYS A 309 5.33 22.55 15.38
CA LYS A 309 6.78 22.67 15.22
C LYS A 309 7.50 21.94 16.37
N TYR A 310 8.60 21.27 16.07
CA TYR A 310 9.40 20.49 17.01
C TYR A 310 10.81 21.06 17.13
N ASP A 311 11.03 21.90 18.15
CA ASP A 311 12.32 22.56 18.41
C ASP A 311 13.11 21.96 19.59
N LYS A 312 12.48 21.17 20.46
CA LYS A 312 13.09 20.63 21.69
C LYS A 312 12.82 19.14 21.94
N GLU A 313 11.65 18.68 21.52
CA GLU A 313 11.18 17.30 21.68
C GLU A 313 11.18 16.58 20.32
N PRO A 314 11.31 15.24 20.29
CA PRO A 314 11.21 14.49 19.05
C PRO A 314 9.79 14.58 18.49
N LEU A 315 9.68 14.67 17.17
CA LEU A 315 8.43 14.37 16.49
C LEU A 315 8.14 12.89 16.66
N VAL A 316 6.91 12.54 17.03
CA VAL A 316 6.40 11.17 17.04
C VAL A 316 4.99 11.17 16.43
N HIS A 317 4.76 10.33 15.43
CA HIS A 317 3.43 10.16 14.84
C HIS A 317 3.14 8.71 14.44
N CYS A 318 1.87 8.33 14.49
CA CYS A 318 1.33 7.03 14.08
C CYS A 318 0.01 7.27 13.31
N ASN A 319 -0.92 6.31 13.28
CA ASN A 319 -2.16 6.41 12.50
C ASN A 319 -3.37 6.93 13.31
N LYS A 320 -3.16 7.92 14.18
CA LYS A 320 -4.23 8.59 14.96
C LYS A 320 -3.99 10.10 14.99
N TYR A 321 -5.04 10.92 14.92
CA TYR A 321 -4.97 12.34 15.23
C TYR A 321 -4.59 12.53 16.72
N GLN A 322 -3.54 13.32 16.97
CA GLN A 322 -3.08 13.66 18.31
C GLN A 322 -3.52 15.07 18.74
N ARG A 323 -3.79 15.97 17.79
CA ARG A 323 -4.04 17.40 18.07
C ARG A 323 -5.27 17.97 17.38
N THR A 324 -5.66 17.42 16.24
CA THR A 324 -6.87 17.83 15.50
C THR A 324 -8.10 17.20 16.13
N ASN A 325 -9.05 18.01 16.57
CA ASN A 325 -10.30 17.53 17.17
C ASN A 325 -11.29 17.06 16.10
N VAL A 326 -11.10 15.82 15.63
CA VAL A 326 -11.94 15.15 14.64
C VAL A 326 -12.36 13.78 15.19
N THR A 327 -13.62 13.39 14.93
CA THR A 327 -14.09 12.03 15.23
C THR A 327 -13.46 11.05 14.26
N GLU A 328 -12.75 10.07 14.79
CA GLU A 328 -12.11 8.99 14.03
C GLU A 328 -13.01 7.76 13.92
N VAL A 329 -12.61 6.82 13.07
CA VAL A 329 -13.08 5.43 13.13
C VAL A 329 -12.67 4.77 14.46
N THR A 330 -13.12 3.54 14.71
CA THR A 330 -12.67 2.70 15.83
C THR A 330 -12.07 1.40 15.30
N GLY A 331 -11.39 0.64 16.15
CA GLY A 331 -10.80 -0.65 15.78
C GLY A 331 -9.31 -0.59 15.42
N ALA A 332 -8.89 -1.49 14.54
CA ALA A 332 -7.50 -1.94 14.44
C ALA A 332 -6.47 -0.82 14.18
N ILE A 333 -6.77 0.15 13.32
CA ILE A 333 -5.85 1.27 13.04
C ILE A 333 -5.61 2.17 14.27
N ILE A 334 -6.65 2.41 15.08
CA ILE A 334 -6.55 3.24 16.29
C ILE A 334 -5.87 2.46 17.41
N ASP A 335 -6.25 1.20 17.63
CA ASP A 335 -5.64 0.33 18.63
C ASP A 335 -4.13 0.14 18.36
N SER A 336 -3.77 -0.09 17.09
CA SER A 336 -2.38 -0.17 16.61
C SER A 336 -1.62 1.13 16.86
N SER A 337 -2.21 2.27 16.51
CA SER A 337 -1.60 3.58 16.72
C SER A 337 -1.33 3.86 18.20
N VAL A 338 -2.31 3.61 19.09
CA VAL A 338 -2.16 3.80 20.54
C VAL A 338 -1.08 2.88 21.12
N ALA A 339 -1.02 1.62 20.69
CA ALA A 339 0.00 0.66 21.14
C ALA A 339 1.41 1.08 20.71
N ARG A 340 1.60 1.45 19.44
CA ARG A 340 2.90 1.89 18.92
C ARG A 340 3.36 3.21 19.54
N LEU A 341 2.46 4.20 19.71
CA LEU A 341 2.76 5.45 20.43
C LEU A 341 3.23 5.16 21.86
N ARG A 342 2.53 4.29 22.61
CA ARG A 342 2.94 3.88 23.97
C ARG A 342 4.35 3.28 23.96
N VAL A 343 4.67 2.41 23.01
CA VAL A 343 6.00 1.79 22.91
C VAL A 343 7.07 2.85 22.61
N ILE A 344 6.85 3.74 21.63
CA ILE A 344 7.81 4.83 21.31
C ILE A 344 8.07 5.70 22.55
N HIS A 345 7.02 6.10 23.27
CA HIS A 345 7.14 6.92 24.48
C HIS A 345 7.73 6.18 25.70
N SER A 346 7.89 4.84 25.63
CA SER A 346 8.60 4.08 26.67
C SER A 346 10.14 4.14 26.53
N TYR A 347 10.64 4.52 25.36
CA TYR A 347 12.07 4.72 25.13
C TYR A 347 12.56 6.06 25.70
N PRO A 348 13.84 6.15 26.11
CA PRO A 348 14.50 7.44 26.30
C PRO A 348 14.43 8.29 25.03
N THR A 349 14.39 9.62 25.19
CA THR A 349 14.38 10.56 24.05
C THR A 349 15.54 10.26 23.09
N PRO A 350 15.27 9.90 21.82
CA PRO A 350 16.30 9.47 20.89
C PRO A 350 17.18 10.66 20.48
N ARG A 351 18.49 10.43 20.44
CA ARG A 351 19.52 11.46 20.23
C ARG A 351 20.20 11.35 18.86
N GLY A 352 20.19 10.17 18.24
CA GLY A 352 20.79 9.97 16.92
C GLY A 352 20.29 8.74 16.17
N ARG A 353 20.98 8.42 15.07
CA ARG A 353 20.57 7.36 14.10
C ARG A 353 20.48 5.97 14.73
N GLY A 354 21.32 5.67 15.74
CA GLY A 354 21.29 4.40 16.47
C GLY A 354 20.01 4.21 17.28
N ASP A 355 19.64 5.21 18.09
CA ASP A 355 18.39 5.19 18.87
C ASP A 355 17.17 5.11 17.95
N LEU A 356 17.16 5.89 16.88
CA LEU A 356 16.10 5.89 15.87
C LEU A 356 15.94 4.52 15.22
N ALA A 357 17.04 3.89 14.80
CA ALA A 357 17.04 2.54 14.24
C ALA A 357 16.57 1.49 15.26
N GLN A 358 16.95 1.62 16.53
CA GLN A 358 16.52 0.73 17.61
C GLN A 358 15.01 0.80 17.84
N ILE A 359 14.43 2.00 17.93
CA ILE A 359 12.99 2.18 18.15
C ILE A 359 12.20 1.66 16.95
N LEU A 360 12.58 2.03 15.72
CA LEU A 360 11.90 1.58 14.48
C LEU A 360 12.08 0.08 14.19
N SER A 361 12.89 -0.63 14.97
CA SER A 361 13.05 -2.09 14.91
C SER A 361 12.23 -2.83 15.98
N ASP A 362 11.49 -2.10 16.82
CA ASP A 362 10.88 -2.72 18.00
C ASP A 362 9.75 -3.70 17.68
N THR A 363 9.73 -4.78 18.45
CA THR A 363 8.77 -5.89 18.35
C THR A 363 8.26 -6.34 19.72
N SER A 364 8.38 -5.48 20.73
CA SER A 364 8.06 -5.77 22.14
C SER A 364 6.57 -5.90 22.41
N ASP A 365 5.73 -5.16 21.68
CA ASP A 365 4.28 -5.30 21.77
C ASP A 365 3.84 -6.65 21.14
N PRO A 366 3.07 -7.49 21.86
CA PRO A 366 2.69 -8.81 21.37
C PRO A 366 1.65 -8.76 20.25
N LYS A 367 0.94 -7.64 20.05
CA LYS A 367 -0.15 -7.49 19.07
C LYS A 367 0.15 -6.47 17.98
N TYR A 368 0.78 -5.35 18.30
CA TYR A 368 1.00 -4.21 17.41
C TYR A 368 2.45 -3.72 17.47
N LYS A 369 3.33 -4.43 16.77
CA LYS A 369 4.76 -4.13 16.69
C LYS A 369 5.02 -2.84 15.91
N LEU A 370 6.15 -2.19 16.14
CA LEU A 370 6.62 -1.09 15.28
C LEU A 370 7.20 -1.62 13.97
N PHE A 371 7.95 -2.73 14.06
CA PHE A 371 8.43 -3.48 12.91
C PHE A 371 7.67 -4.80 12.81
N GLN A 372 6.58 -4.83 12.06
CA GLN A 372 5.80 -6.03 11.86
C GLN A 372 6.48 -6.95 10.83
N GLU A 373 7.29 -7.89 11.34
CA GLU A 373 7.80 -9.01 10.55
C GLU A 373 6.64 -9.83 9.98
N GLN A 374 6.73 -10.14 8.68
CA GLN A 374 6.00 -11.28 8.13
C GLN A 374 6.50 -12.54 8.85
N PRO A 375 5.63 -13.48 9.25
CA PRO A 375 6.05 -14.87 9.35
C PRO A 375 6.63 -15.25 7.98
N ASP A 376 7.83 -15.83 7.93
CA ASP A 376 8.27 -16.47 6.70
C ASP A 376 7.20 -17.50 6.30
N ASP A 377 6.65 -17.36 5.09
CA ASP A 377 5.83 -18.42 4.49
C ASP A 377 6.64 -19.70 4.62
N VAL A 378 6.11 -20.68 5.37
CA VAL A 378 6.85 -21.91 5.68
C VAL A 378 7.07 -22.66 4.38
N ILE A 379 8.21 -22.41 3.73
CA ILE A 379 8.64 -23.12 2.54
C ILE A 379 8.88 -24.56 2.98
N LYS A 380 7.84 -25.39 2.82
CA LYS A 380 8.01 -26.83 2.72
C LYS A 380 8.85 -27.06 1.48
N THR A 381 10.13 -27.35 1.70
CA THR A 381 11.09 -27.72 0.68
C THR A 381 10.51 -28.80 -0.22
N ILE A 382 10.23 -28.45 -1.48
CA ILE A 382 10.00 -29.43 -2.56
C ILE A 382 11.15 -29.24 -3.53
N ALA A 383 11.87 -30.34 -3.79
CA ALA A 383 13.23 -30.40 -4.33
C ALA A 383 14.32 -29.89 -3.37
N ALA A 384 14.73 -30.77 -2.45
CA ALA A 384 16.10 -30.77 -1.97
C ALA A 384 17.01 -31.29 -3.11
N ALA A 385 17.95 -30.47 -3.56
CA ALA A 385 19.11 -30.95 -4.29
C ALA A 385 20.25 -31.05 -3.29
N GLU A 386 20.60 -32.27 -2.86
CA GLU A 386 21.76 -32.47 -1.99
C GLU A 386 23.04 -32.08 -2.75
N HIS A 387 23.72 -31.05 -2.26
CA HIS A 387 25.17 -30.95 -2.40
C HIS A 387 25.81 -31.45 -1.11
N THR A 388 25.81 -32.78 -0.96
CA THR A 388 26.67 -33.47 -0.01
C THR A 388 28.13 -33.31 -0.46
N PRO A 389 29.01 -32.66 0.33
CA PRO A 389 30.44 -32.66 0.03
C PRO A 389 30.98 -34.06 0.26
N MET A 390 31.28 -34.76 -0.84
CA MET A 390 31.75 -36.14 -0.80
C MET A 390 33.19 -36.18 -0.25
N ILE A 391 33.34 -36.54 1.03
CA ILE A 391 34.65 -36.88 1.60
C ILE A 391 35.08 -38.22 1.00
N LEU A 392 35.99 -38.19 0.02
CA LEU A 392 36.60 -39.40 -0.53
C LEU A 392 37.83 -39.79 0.30
N PRO A 393 37.95 -41.06 0.76
CA PRO A 393 39.17 -41.56 1.38
C PRO A 393 40.28 -41.76 0.32
N PRO A 394 41.57 -41.74 0.73
CA PRO A 394 42.67 -41.66 -0.22
C PRO A 394 43.10 -43.05 -0.73
N TYR A 395 43.08 -43.27 -2.05
CA TYR A 395 44.21 -43.89 -2.78
C TYR A 395 44.04 -43.86 -4.31
N MET A 396 45.13 -44.22 -5.01
CA MET A 396 45.32 -44.42 -6.45
C MET A 396 45.50 -43.17 -7.33
N ARG A 397 46.57 -43.22 -8.13
CA ARG A 397 47.09 -42.15 -9.01
C ARG A 397 46.67 -42.41 -10.46
N GLY A 398 46.43 -41.34 -11.22
CA GLY A 398 46.33 -41.36 -12.69
C GLY A 398 46.49 -39.92 -13.23
N PRO A 399 47.25 -39.69 -14.32
CA PRO A 399 47.58 -38.32 -14.78
C PRO A 399 46.49 -37.68 -15.64
N PRO A 400 46.55 -36.35 -15.88
CA PRO A 400 45.44 -35.58 -16.45
C PRO A 400 45.57 -35.33 -17.96
N GLU A 401 44.44 -35.32 -18.68
CA GLU A 401 44.33 -34.72 -20.02
C GLU A 401 43.01 -33.95 -20.20
N SER A 402 43.08 -32.94 -21.07
CA SER A 402 42.00 -32.11 -21.61
C SER A 402 42.45 -31.65 -23.02
N PRO A 403 41.64 -31.02 -23.90
CA PRO A 403 40.25 -30.56 -23.73
C PRO A 403 39.33 -30.85 -24.95
N CYS A 404 38.17 -30.16 -24.98
CA CYS A 404 37.39 -29.72 -26.16
C CYS A 404 36.31 -30.60 -26.84
N HIS A 405 35.25 -29.87 -27.24
CA HIS A 405 34.38 -30.00 -28.42
C HIS A 405 33.00 -30.69 -28.39
N ALA A 406 32.12 -30.06 -29.20
CA ALA A 406 30.97 -30.59 -29.94
C ALA A 406 29.56 -30.59 -29.29
N VAL A 407 28.87 -29.49 -29.55
CA VAL A 407 27.41 -29.39 -29.74
C VAL A 407 26.93 -30.33 -30.89
N SER A 408 25.66 -30.75 -30.80
CA SER A 408 24.73 -31.17 -31.88
C SER A 408 24.45 -32.66 -32.19
N ARG A 409 23.13 -32.93 -32.30
CA ARG A 409 22.40 -34.01 -33.02
C ARG A 409 22.40 -35.43 -32.44
N LEU A 410 21.19 -35.94 -32.15
CA LEU A 410 20.47 -36.77 -33.13
C LEU A 410 18.96 -36.83 -32.83
N PHE A 411 18.16 -36.81 -33.90
CA PHE A 411 16.72 -37.03 -33.92
C PHE A 411 16.43 -38.46 -34.43
N GLU A 412 15.21 -38.95 -34.20
CA GLU A 412 14.60 -40.15 -34.83
C GLU A 412 15.18 -41.54 -34.50
N HIS A 413 14.40 -42.35 -33.78
CA HIS A 413 13.96 -43.67 -34.27
C HIS A 413 12.76 -44.22 -33.46
N PHE A 414 11.60 -44.38 -34.13
CA PHE A 414 10.38 -45.12 -33.71
C PHE A 414 9.71 -44.79 -32.35
N GLY A 415 8.39 -44.78 -32.19
CA GLY A 415 7.28 -44.99 -33.11
C GLY A 415 5.97 -45.01 -32.31
N ALA A 416 4.89 -44.39 -32.81
CA ALA A 416 3.66 -44.22 -32.03
C ALA A 416 2.78 -45.49 -31.98
N ARG A 417 2.09 -45.72 -30.85
CA ARG A 417 0.81 -46.45 -30.81
C ARG A 417 -0.02 -46.12 -29.57
N GLN A 418 -1.30 -45.86 -29.79
CA GLN A 418 -2.32 -45.71 -28.74
C GLN A 418 -2.64 -47.06 -28.08
N ILE A 419 -2.91 -47.06 -26.77
CA ILE A 419 -3.88 -47.98 -26.15
C ILE A 419 -4.70 -47.18 -25.13
N THR A 420 -6.02 -47.36 -25.15
CA THR A 420 -6.96 -46.73 -24.22
C THR A 420 -7.72 -47.81 -23.44
N THR A 421 -7.97 -47.55 -22.15
CA THR A 421 -9.04 -48.15 -21.30
C THR A 421 -8.78 -49.50 -20.59
N VAL A 422 -9.42 -49.63 -19.41
CA VAL A 422 -9.69 -50.82 -18.56
C VAL A 422 -8.47 -51.32 -17.75
N PHE A 423 -8.43 -51.16 -16.42
CA PHE A 423 -9.22 -51.95 -15.46
C PHE A 423 -9.56 -51.23 -14.14
N LYS A 424 -10.59 -51.76 -13.44
CA LYS A 424 -11.18 -51.24 -12.20
C LYS A 424 -11.32 -52.38 -11.18
N LYS A 425 -11.15 -52.06 -9.87
CA LYS A 425 -11.39 -52.87 -8.65
C LYS A 425 -10.28 -53.78 -8.10
N SER A 426 -10.39 -54.00 -6.78
CA SER A 426 -9.71 -54.97 -5.89
C SER A 426 -8.32 -54.50 -5.39
N CYS A 427 -7.94 -54.62 -4.10
CA CYS A 427 -8.70 -55.11 -2.94
C CYS A 427 -8.42 -54.32 -1.65
N SER A 428 -9.47 -54.21 -0.86
CA SER A 428 -9.52 -53.95 0.58
C SER A 428 -8.56 -54.80 1.43
N SER A 429 -8.07 -54.22 2.52
CA SER A 429 -7.73 -54.93 3.76
C SER A 429 -8.39 -54.23 4.96
N GLN A 430 -8.99 -55.02 5.85
CA GLN A 430 -9.63 -54.61 7.10
C GLN A 430 -8.56 -54.65 8.24
N PHE A 431 -8.74 -54.30 9.52
CA PHE A 431 -9.91 -54.36 10.42
C PHE A 431 -9.65 -53.61 11.75
N MET A 432 -10.73 -53.18 12.44
CA MET A 432 -10.91 -53.06 13.93
C MET A 432 -9.92 -52.20 14.76
N THR A 433 -10.23 -51.57 15.91
CA THR A 433 -11.42 -51.43 16.80
C THR A 433 -11.30 -50.03 17.50
N VAL A 434 -12.09 -49.51 18.44
CA VAL A 434 -13.17 -49.96 19.37
C VAL A 434 -14.32 -48.90 19.32
N ALA A 435 -15.43 -49.08 20.04
CA ALA A 435 -16.44 -48.03 20.28
C ALA A 435 -16.98 -48.03 21.73
N SER A 436 -17.67 -46.93 22.09
CA SER A 436 -18.51 -46.67 23.30
C SER A 436 -17.82 -46.02 24.53
N PRO A 437 -18.58 -45.36 25.45
CA PRO A 437 -19.53 -44.27 25.17
C PRO A 437 -19.50 -43.12 26.22
N SER A 438 -20.45 -42.18 26.13
CA SER A 438 -20.74 -41.06 27.07
C SER A 438 -19.73 -39.89 27.05
N CYS A 439 -20.10 -38.60 27.06
CA CYS A 439 -21.25 -37.94 27.67
C CYS A 439 -21.83 -36.80 26.81
N SER A 440 -23.12 -36.54 26.99
CA SER A 440 -23.83 -35.38 26.43
C SER A 440 -23.40 -34.08 27.11
N GLY A 441 -22.94 -33.10 26.33
CA GLY A 441 -22.71 -31.73 26.77
C GLY A 441 -22.95 -30.76 25.63
N LEU A 442 -24.16 -30.19 25.54
CA LEU A 442 -24.42 -29.05 24.65
C LEU A 442 -23.66 -27.83 25.19
N VAL A 443 -22.49 -27.56 24.65
CA VAL A 443 -21.87 -26.24 24.74
C VAL A 443 -22.31 -25.45 23.53
N TRP A 444 -23.27 -24.55 23.71
CA TRP A 444 -23.54 -23.49 22.75
C TRP A 444 -22.36 -22.52 22.74
N SER A 445 -21.33 -22.81 21.94
CA SER A 445 -20.32 -21.81 21.61
C SER A 445 -20.99 -20.77 20.70
N LEU A 446 -21.43 -19.67 21.31
CA LEU A 446 -21.65 -18.41 20.60
C LEU A 446 -20.29 -17.93 20.08
N GLY A 447 -19.86 -18.52 18.98
CA GLY A 447 -18.67 -18.15 18.24
C GLY A 447 -18.91 -16.83 17.54
N SER A 448 -18.81 -15.74 18.28
CA SER A 448 -18.51 -14.42 17.70
C SER A 448 -17.09 -14.47 17.14
N ASN A 449 -16.95 -15.05 15.95
CA ASN A 449 -15.75 -14.91 15.13
C ASN A 449 -15.65 -13.45 14.68
N PHE A 450 -15.17 -12.60 15.59
CA PHE A 450 -14.38 -11.45 15.17
C PHE A 450 -13.09 -12.04 14.61
N ASP A 451 -13.09 -12.30 13.30
CA ASP A 451 -11.87 -12.69 12.59
C ASP A 451 -10.83 -11.59 12.80
N CYS A 452 -9.87 -11.85 13.68
CA CYS A 452 -8.79 -10.93 13.99
C CYS A 452 -7.89 -10.81 12.76
N VAL A 453 -8.20 -9.84 11.89
CA VAL A 453 -7.33 -9.45 10.77
C VAL A 453 -5.93 -9.20 11.35
N PRO A 454 -4.90 -9.92 10.89
CA PRO A 454 -3.55 -9.75 11.42
C PRO A 454 -3.05 -8.33 11.12
N PRO A 455 -2.19 -7.75 11.98
CA PRO A 455 -1.61 -6.44 11.73
C PRO A 455 -0.83 -6.44 10.41
N PRO A 456 -0.90 -5.35 9.62
CA PRO A 456 -0.20 -5.27 8.33
C PRO A 456 1.33 -5.35 8.53
N PRO A 457 2.06 -6.04 7.64
CA PRO A 457 3.51 -6.12 7.68
C PRO A 457 4.20 -4.78 7.40
N THR A 458 5.31 -4.52 8.10
CA THR A 458 6.27 -3.49 7.70
C THR A 458 7.02 -3.99 6.47
N TYR A 459 6.75 -3.42 5.30
CA TYR A 459 7.43 -3.83 4.06
C TYR A 459 8.67 -2.97 3.78
N SER A 460 8.73 -1.74 4.30
CA SER A 460 9.92 -0.89 4.24
C SER A 460 10.06 0.01 5.47
N THR A 461 11.28 0.46 5.72
CA THR A 461 11.57 1.53 6.68
C THR A 461 12.54 2.51 6.04
N GLY A 462 12.15 3.78 5.98
CA GLY A 462 13.02 4.88 5.52
C GLY A 462 13.69 5.57 6.69
N ILE A 463 14.98 5.88 6.57
CA ILE A 463 15.68 6.81 7.46
C ILE A 463 16.37 7.88 6.62
N PHE A 464 15.90 9.11 6.70
CA PHE A 464 16.57 10.29 6.16
C PHE A 464 17.56 10.83 7.20
N ASP A 465 18.81 10.99 6.80
CA ASP A 465 19.89 11.65 7.54
C ASP A 465 20.28 12.91 6.75
N VAL A 466 19.72 14.06 7.16
CA VAL A 466 19.81 15.33 6.41
C VAL A 466 21.18 15.98 6.61
N ASP A 467 21.89 15.67 7.70
CA ASP A 467 23.30 16.04 7.89
C ASP A 467 24.21 15.39 6.86
N LYS A 468 24.00 14.10 6.60
CA LYS A 468 24.78 13.36 5.59
C LYS A 468 24.21 13.45 4.18
N ARG A 469 23.06 14.11 3.99
CA ARG A 469 22.27 14.09 2.75
C ARG A 469 22.05 12.65 2.23
N THR A 470 21.59 11.73 3.09
CA THR A 470 21.29 10.34 2.68
C THR A 470 19.90 9.87 3.09
N TRP A 471 19.28 9.07 2.24
CA TRP A 471 18.04 8.36 2.50
C TRP A 471 18.30 6.85 2.45
N SER A 472 18.30 6.22 3.62
CA SER A 472 18.52 4.78 3.80
C SER A 472 17.19 4.03 3.76
N ILE A 473 17.09 3.01 2.91
CA ILE A 473 15.91 2.15 2.76
C ILE A 473 16.23 0.77 3.35
N TYR A 474 15.43 0.34 4.32
CA TYR A 474 15.52 -1.00 4.91
C TYR A 474 14.30 -1.82 4.53
N ILE A 475 14.52 -3.11 4.29
CA ILE A 475 13.46 -4.13 4.14
C ILE A 475 13.41 -5.06 5.39
N ASN A 476 14.42 -5.00 6.27
CA ASN A 476 14.45 -5.69 7.56
C ASN A 476 14.68 -4.67 8.69
N LYS A 477 14.70 -5.12 9.94
CA LYS A 477 14.92 -4.27 11.13
C LYS A 477 16.17 -3.38 10.99
N PRO A 478 16.05 -2.03 11.01
CA PRO A 478 17.19 -1.13 10.84
C PRO A 478 18.32 -1.25 11.86
N ASN A 479 18.07 -1.81 13.06
CA ASN A 479 19.09 -1.98 14.10
C ASN A 479 20.02 -3.19 13.90
N SER A 480 19.68 -4.10 12.99
CA SER A 480 20.32 -5.42 12.84
C SER A 480 20.47 -5.85 11.38
N SER A 481 20.27 -4.93 10.43
CA SER A 481 20.43 -5.17 9.00
C SER A 481 20.97 -3.96 8.26
N GLU A 482 21.69 -4.22 7.17
CA GLU A 482 22.11 -3.18 6.23
C GLU A 482 20.91 -2.69 5.39
N PRO A 483 20.89 -1.41 4.99
CA PRO A 483 19.90 -0.89 4.05
C PRO A 483 20.05 -1.55 2.68
N VAL A 484 18.92 -1.84 2.01
CA VAL A 484 18.90 -2.39 0.64
C VAL A 484 19.20 -1.34 -0.43
N ALA A 485 19.05 -0.06 -0.09
CA ALA A 485 19.46 1.07 -0.90
C ALA A 485 19.82 2.26 -0.01
N VAL A 486 20.81 3.05 -0.41
CA VAL A 486 21.14 4.34 0.18
C VAL A 486 21.19 5.37 -0.95
N LEU A 487 20.23 6.30 -0.95
CA LEU A 487 20.07 7.30 -1.99
C LEU A 487 20.60 8.65 -1.52
N PRO A 488 21.28 9.43 -2.38
CA PRO A 488 21.67 10.80 -2.05
C PRO A 488 20.45 11.71 -2.00
N ILE A 489 20.39 12.60 -1.01
CA ILE A 489 19.41 13.68 -0.93
C ILE A 489 20.01 14.90 -1.65
N THR A 490 19.33 15.40 -2.67
CA THR A 490 19.79 16.53 -3.48
C THR A 490 18.84 17.72 -3.33
N PHE A 491 19.34 18.81 -2.76
CA PHE A 491 18.61 20.08 -2.65
C PHE A 491 19.10 21.06 -3.71
N SER A 492 18.89 20.73 -4.99
CA SER A 492 19.50 21.46 -6.12
C SER A 492 19.11 22.93 -6.24
N SER A 493 18.03 23.40 -5.61
CA SER A 493 17.70 24.83 -5.56
C SER A 493 18.27 25.56 -4.34
N LEU A 494 18.94 24.85 -3.42
CA LEU A 494 19.65 25.42 -2.26
C LEU A 494 21.17 25.44 -2.42
N ASP A 495 21.71 24.78 -3.44
CA ASP A 495 23.15 24.66 -3.72
C ASP A 495 23.69 25.82 -4.61
N TYR A 496 22.91 26.90 -4.79
CA TYR A 496 23.21 28.09 -5.61
C TYR A 496 22.99 29.42 -4.87
#